data_AF-A0A7J4TPS0-F1
#
_entry.id   AF-A0A7J4TPS0-F1
#
_cell.length_a   1.000
_cell.length_b   1.000
_cell.length_c   1.000
_cell.angle_alpha   90.00
_cell.angle_beta   90.00
_cell.angle_gamma   90.00
#
_symmetry.space_group_name_H-M   'P 1'
#
loop_
_entity.id
_entity.type
_entity.pdbx_description
1 polymer ?
#
loop_
_entity_poly.entity_id
_entity_poly.type
_entity_poly.pdbx_seq_one_letter_code
_entity_poly.pdbx_strand_id
1 'polypeptide(L)'
;IEFMDVGTTNQWNLESVVSGEQIRKILRESIGPLKPVSSDHPSDVAKRWKTDDGNHIGLIQSVTAPFCGDCSRARLSANGSLYTCLFATQGNDLRSLIRM
;
A
#
# COMPACT_ATOMS: atom_id res chain seq x y z
N ILE A 1 -6.10 -5.13 -0.60
CA ILE A 1 -5.41 -3.82 -0.75
C ILE A 1 -6.47 -2.83 -1.17
N GLU A 2 -6.54 -1.66 -0.54
CA GLU A 2 -7.51 -0.63 -0.94
C GLU A 2 -7.23 -0.16 -2.37
N PHE A 3 -8.30 -0.01 -3.15
CA PHE A 3 -8.20 0.51 -4.50
C PHE A 3 -7.72 1.97 -4.47
N MET A 4 -6.70 2.28 -5.27
CA MET A 4 -6.24 3.64 -5.48
C MET A 4 -6.65 4.06 -6.89
N ASP A 5 -7.51 5.05 -7.00
CA ASP A 5 -7.84 5.67 -8.29
C ASP A 5 -6.72 6.63 -8.69
N VAL A 6 -5.73 6.09 -9.40
CA VAL A 6 -4.51 6.80 -9.78
C VAL A 6 -4.40 6.86 -11.30
N GLY A 7 -4.46 8.07 -11.85
CA GLY A 7 -4.43 8.39 -13.28
C GLY A 7 -4.36 9.90 -13.54
N THR A 8 -4.50 10.32 -14.79
CA THR A 8 -4.48 11.75 -15.20
C THR A 8 -5.67 12.56 -14.66
N THR A 9 -6.74 11.89 -14.24
CA THR A 9 -7.86 12.47 -13.54
C THR A 9 -7.63 12.30 -12.04
N ASN A 10 -7.12 13.32 -11.37
CA ASN A 10 -7.00 13.39 -9.90
C ASN A 10 -8.39 13.45 -9.22
N GLN A 11 -9.24 12.46 -9.44
CA GLN A 11 -10.57 12.37 -8.85
C GLN A 11 -10.61 11.15 -7.93
N TRP A 12 -10.02 11.28 -6.73
CA TRP A 12 -10.13 10.26 -5.70
C TRP A 12 -11.60 9.94 -5.43
N ASN A 13 -12.12 8.86 -6.04
CA ASN A 13 -13.49 8.44 -5.83
C ASN A 13 -13.55 7.48 -4.64
N LEU A 14 -13.83 8.03 -3.46
CA LEU A 14 -14.02 7.25 -2.24
C LEU A 14 -15.19 6.26 -2.33
N GLU A 15 -16.17 6.49 -3.21
CA GLU A 15 -17.28 5.55 -3.41
C GLU A 15 -16.81 4.23 -4.04
N SER A 16 -15.67 4.24 -4.72
CA SER A 16 -15.05 3.04 -5.30
C SER A 16 -14.12 2.31 -4.32
N VAL A 17 -14.01 2.78 -3.08
CA VAL A 17 -13.08 2.23 -2.07
C VAL A 17 -13.85 1.45 -1.02
N VAL A 18 -13.56 0.15 -0.90
CA VAL A 18 -13.92 -0.64 0.28
C VAL A 18 -12.78 -0.51 1.30
N SER A 19 -13.04 0.20 2.39
CA SER A 19 -12.02 0.49 3.40
C SER A 19 -11.54 -0.77 4.13
N GLY A 20 -10.32 -0.72 4.67
CA GLY A 20 -9.79 -1.79 5.52
C GLY A 20 -10.70 -2.10 6.71
N GLU A 21 -11.44 -1.11 7.24
CA GLU A 21 -12.42 -1.33 8.30
C GLU A 21 -13.64 -2.12 7.79
N GLN A 22 -14.20 -1.75 6.64
CA GLN A 22 -15.32 -2.46 6.01
C GLN A 22 -14.92 -3.91 5.67
N ILE A 23 -13.74 -4.11 5.08
CA ILE A 23 -13.20 -5.44 4.78
C ILE A 23 -13.08 -6.26 6.07
N ARG A 24 -12.51 -5.68 7.14
CA ARG A 24 -12.38 -6.36 8.43
C ARG A 24 -13.73 -6.73 9.03
N LYS A 25 -14.76 -5.88 8.89
CA LYS A 25 -16.12 -6.18 9.35
C LYS A 25 -16.68 -7.39 8.61
N ILE A 26 -16.64 -7.38 7.27
CA ILE A 26 -17.10 -8.49 6.42
C ILE A 26 -16.39 -9.80 6.77
N LEU A 27 -15.06 -9.75 6.95
CA LEU A 27 -14.29 -10.92 7.35
C LEU A 27 -14.70 -11.45 8.72
N ARG A 28 -14.89 -10.57 9.72
CA ARG A 28 -15.35 -10.99 11.05
C ARG A 28 -16.71 -11.69 11.03
N GLU A 29 -17.60 -11.23 10.16
CA GLU A 29 -18.93 -11.81 9.97
C GLU A 29 -18.87 -13.16 9.22
N SER A 30 -17.89 -13.33 8.33
CA SER A 30 -17.81 -14.51 7.45
C SER A 30 -16.97 -15.66 8.00
N ILE A 31 -15.85 -15.34 8.66
CA ILE A 31 -14.84 -16.33 9.09
C ILE A 31 -14.51 -16.26 10.59
N GLY A 32 -15.24 -15.44 11.36
CA GLY A 32 -15.10 -15.34 12.81
C GLY A 32 -14.07 -14.31 13.30
N PRO A 33 -13.71 -14.34 14.59
CA PRO A 33 -12.88 -13.32 15.23
C PRO A 33 -11.50 -13.15 14.58
N LEU A 34 -11.04 -11.90 14.52
CA LEU A 34 -9.73 -11.53 14.00
C LEU A 34 -8.89 -10.86 15.09
N LYS A 35 -7.80 -11.49 15.50
CA LYS A 35 -6.86 -10.96 16.51
C LYS A 35 -5.77 -10.13 15.83
N PRO A 36 -5.54 -8.86 16.24
CA PRO A 36 -4.50 -8.04 15.62
C PRO A 36 -3.12 -8.61 15.91
N VAL A 37 -2.21 -8.49 14.93
CA VAL A 37 -0.80 -8.86 15.04
C VAL A 37 0.02 -7.58 14.90
N SER A 38 0.96 -7.35 15.83
CA SER A 38 1.83 -6.18 15.82
C SER A 38 2.71 -6.15 14.56
N SER A 39 3.02 -4.94 14.10
CA SER A 39 4.08 -4.74 13.11
C SER A 39 5.45 -4.96 13.76
N ASP A 40 6.39 -5.47 12.98
CA ASP A 40 7.77 -5.72 13.42
C ASP A 40 8.66 -4.50 13.10
N HIS A 41 8.32 -3.77 12.03
CA HIS A 41 9.02 -2.57 11.58
C HIS A 41 8.08 -1.40 11.29
N PRO A 42 8.54 -0.14 11.43
CA PRO A 42 7.75 1.04 11.04
C PRO A 42 7.31 1.02 9.57
N SER A 43 8.13 0.43 8.69
CA SER A 43 7.83 0.31 7.25
C SER A 43 6.83 -0.82 6.90
N ASP A 44 6.31 -1.56 7.89
CA ASP A 44 5.30 -2.60 7.66
C ASP A 44 3.94 -1.96 7.37
N VAL A 45 3.61 -1.86 6.09
CA VAL A 45 2.39 -1.18 5.63
C VAL A 45 1.11 -2.01 5.75
N ALA A 46 1.24 -3.34 5.83
CA ALA A 46 0.11 -4.24 5.98
C ALA A 46 -0.26 -4.36 7.47
N LYS A 47 -1.47 -3.93 7.83
CA LYS A 47 -2.02 -4.29 9.14
C LYS A 47 -2.39 -5.77 9.10
N ARG A 48 -1.94 -6.53 10.09
CA ARG A 48 -2.07 -8.00 10.11
C ARG A 48 -3.05 -8.43 11.18
N TRP A 49 -3.80 -9.48 10.86
CA TRP A 49 -4.69 -10.18 11.78
C TRP A 49 -4.51 -11.69 11.67
N LYS A 50 -4.82 -12.39 12.75
CA LYS A 50 -4.80 -13.85 12.85
C LYS A 50 -6.19 -14.39 13.15
N THR A 51 -6.60 -15.46 12.47
CA THR A 51 -7.83 -16.21 12.74
C THR A 51 -7.60 -17.21 13.88
N ASP A 52 -8.68 -17.77 14.43
CA ASP A 52 -8.57 -18.80 15.48
C ASP A 52 -7.91 -20.10 14.97
N ASP A 53 -8.10 -20.44 13.69
CA ASP A 53 -7.43 -21.57 13.02
C ASP A 53 -5.94 -21.32 12.72
N GLY A 54 -5.42 -20.13 13.06
CA GLY A 54 -4.01 -19.80 12.94
C GLY A 54 -3.60 -19.15 11.61
N ASN A 55 -4.54 -18.91 10.69
CA ASN A 55 -4.29 -18.24 9.41
C ASN A 55 -4.05 -16.74 9.59
N HIS A 56 -3.31 -16.12 8.67
CA HIS A 56 -2.99 -14.69 8.70
C HIS A 56 -3.64 -13.95 7.53
N ILE A 57 -4.13 -12.74 7.81
CA ILE A 57 -4.73 -11.83 6.83
C ILE A 57 -4.06 -10.46 6.96
N GLY A 58 -3.61 -9.91 5.84
CA GLY A 58 -3.04 -8.56 5.76
C GLY A 58 -3.94 -7.61 4.97
N LEU A 59 -4.24 -6.45 5.54
CA LEU A 59 -4.93 -5.37 4.83
C LEU A 59 -3.98 -4.18 4.66
N ILE A 60 -3.81 -3.74 3.41
CA ILE A 60 -3.05 -2.53 3.07
C ILE A 60 -4.07 -1.41 2.83
N GLN A 61 -4.05 -0.42 3.72
CA GLN A 61 -4.98 0.72 3.73
C GLN A 61 -4.37 1.93 2.99
N SER A 62 -4.12 1.78 1.70
CA SER A 62 -3.43 2.78 0.88
C SER A 62 -4.15 4.12 0.76
N VAL A 63 -5.46 4.19 1.05
CA VAL A 63 -6.26 5.41 0.96
C VAL A 63 -6.67 5.90 2.34
N THR A 64 -7.24 5.02 3.17
CA THR A 64 -7.82 5.40 4.47
C THR A 64 -6.78 5.55 5.58
N ALA A 65 -5.58 4.99 5.42
CA ALA A 65 -4.46 5.18 6.34
C ALA A 65 -3.10 5.21 5.58
N PRO A 66 -2.78 6.32 4.90
CA PRO A 66 -1.57 6.44 4.09
C PRO A 66 -0.29 6.27 4.92
N PHE A 67 0.75 5.71 4.29
CA PHE A 67 2.02 5.30 4.93
C PHE A 67 3.25 5.95 4.28
N CYS A 68 3.09 7.12 3.66
CA CYS A 68 4.20 7.81 2.98
C CYS A 68 5.33 8.23 3.94
N GLY A 69 5.03 8.49 5.22
CA GLY A 69 6.00 8.92 6.21
C GLY A 69 7.10 7.90 6.51
N ASP A 70 6.76 6.61 6.49
CA ASP A 70 7.69 5.50 6.73
C ASP A 70 8.17 4.83 5.43
N CYS A 71 7.85 5.43 4.27
CA CYS A 71 8.16 4.85 2.97
C CYS A 71 9.65 5.01 2.61
N SER A 72 10.39 3.90 2.59
CA SER A 72 11.82 3.85 2.23
C SER A 72 12.10 3.42 0.78
N ARG A 73 11.09 3.46 -0.09
CA ARG A 73 11.16 2.90 -1.46
C ARG A 73 11.72 3.89 -2.48
N ALA A 74 12.74 3.47 -3.21
CA ALA A 74 13.14 4.06 -4.49
C ALA A 74 12.76 3.11 -5.65
N ARG A 75 12.51 3.67 -6.85
CA ARG A 75 12.17 2.91 -8.06
C ARG A 75 13.07 3.34 -9.22
N LEU A 76 13.68 2.36 -9.89
CA LEU A 76 14.32 2.56 -11.19
C LEU A 76 13.33 2.13 -12.28
N SER A 77 13.02 3.01 -13.22
CA SER A 77 12.17 2.69 -14.38
C SER A 77 12.93 1.89 -15.44
N ALA A 78 12.19 1.29 -16.37
CA ALA A 78 12.76 0.50 -17.46
C ALA A 78 13.69 1.30 -18.40
N ASN A 79 13.46 2.61 -18.56
CA ASN A 79 14.34 3.51 -19.32
C ASN A 79 15.56 4.01 -18.51
N GLY A 80 15.68 3.64 -17.24
CA GLY A 80 16.82 3.98 -16.39
C GLY A 80 16.69 5.30 -15.62
N SER A 81 15.47 5.75 -15.34
CA SER A 81 15.21 6.93 -14.52
C SER A 81 14.88 6.57 -13.08
N LEU A 82 15.46 7.29 -12.12
CA LEU A 82 15.22 7.14 -10.69
C LEU A 82 14.01 7.96 -10.24
N TYR A 83 13.08 7.30 -9.54
CA TYR A 83 11.89 7.89 -8.91
C TYR A 83 11.88 7.59 -7.42
N THR A 84 11.46 8.57 -6.62
CA THR A 84 11.30 8.45 -5.16
C THR A 84 9.85 8.22 -4.72
N CYS A 85 8.91 8.19 -5.67
CA CYS A 85 7.51 7.88 -5.44
C CYS A 85 6.96 7.05 -6.60
N LEU A 86 6.00 6.16 -6.31
CA LEU A 86 5.33 5.34 -7.33
C LEU A 86 4.57 6.19 -8.36
N PHE A 87 4.05 7.34 -7.91
CA PHE A 87 3.18 8.23 -8.68
C PHE A 87 3.86 9.50 -9.21
N ALA A 88 5.18 9.61 -9.08
CA ALA A 88 5.91 10.77 -9.58
C ALA A 88 5.84 10.85 -11.12
N THR A 89 5.52 12.05 -11.64
CA THR A 89 5.43 12.33 -13.08
C THR A 89 6.79 12.57 -13.72
N GLN A 90 7.81 12.93 -12.93
CA GLN A 90 9.17 13.19 -13.38
C GLN A 90 10.16 12.34 -12.58
N GLY A 91 11.23 11.90 -13.26
CA GLY A 91 12.31 11.09 -12.68
C GLY A 91 13.67 11.61 -13.09
N ASN A 92 14.72 11.19 -12.38
CA ASN A 92 16.10 11.62 -12.62
C ASN A 92 16.80 10.64 -13.57
N ASP A 93 17.49 11.10 -14.62
CA ASP A 93 18.19 10.23 -15.56
C ASP A 93 19.47 9.65 -14.93
N LEU A 94 19.31 8.48 -14.30
CA LEU A 94 20.42 7.76 -13.67
C LEU A 94 21.28 7.02 -14.69
N ARG A 95 20.69 6.59 -15.81
CA ARG A 95 21.39 5.85 -16.86
C ARG A 95 22.52 6.67 -17.47
N SER A 96 22.26 7.94 -17.77
CA SER A 96 23.28 8.84 -18.33
C SER A 96 24.41 9.13 -17.34
N LEU A 97 24.11 9.20 -16.04
CA LEU A 97 25.11 9.41 -14.99
C LEU A 97 26.06 8.20 -14.81
N ILE A 98 25.56 6.97 -15.01
CA ILE A 98 26.36 5.75 -14.81
C ILE A 98 27.20 5.39 -16.05
N ARG A 99 26.70 5.67 -17.25
CA ARG A 99 27.34 5.24 -18.52
C ARG A 99 28.33 6.26 -19.10
N MET A 100 28.88 7.15 -18.27
CA MET A 100 29.92 8.08 -18.68
C MET A 100 31.17 7.36 -19.19
#